data_AF-F8KRH5-F1
#
_entry.id   AF-F8KRH5-F1
#
_cell.length_a   1.000
_cell.length_b   1.000
_cell.length_c   1.000
_cell.angle_alpha   90.00
_cell.angle_beta   90.00
_cell.angle_gamma   90.00
#
_symmetry.space_group_name_H-M   'P 1'
#
loop_
_entity.id
_entity.type
_entity.pdbx_description
1 polymer ?
#
loop_
_entity_poly.entity_id
_entity_poly.type
_entity_poly.pdbx_seq_one_letter_code
_entity_poly.pdbx_strand_id
1 'polypeptide(L)'
;MGLKSKSPPAPSPSGERAILDPLEEVLIKYMALDHALIQNALDFVKVESFRHCQEEFKALCAGQFDKACLVAIMLDDRLPIEPHGFKDNLVKLIKRHCEWQITQIHTLYTHLDLSERIALMNEWKKKRYLCEQGELVRI
;
A
#
# COMPACT_ATOMS: atom_id res chain seq x y z
N MET A 1 40.75 7.58 -17.03
CA MET A 1 39.72 7.17 -16.06
C MET A 1 38.36 7.34 -16.74
N GLY A 2 37.75 6.24 -17.21
CA GLY A 2 36.51 6.29 -17.97
C GLY A 2 35.28 6.29 -17.06
N LEU A 3 34.47 7.34 -17.13
CA LEU A 3 33.15 7.41 -16.51
C LEU A 3 32.25 6.40 -17.21
N LYS A 4 31.93 5.27 -16.55
CA LYS A 4 30.88 4.36 -17.00
C LYS A 4 29.54 5.04 -16.77
N SER A 5 28.94 5.57 -17.84
CA SER A 5 27.52 5.92 -17.85
C SER A 5 26.72 4.65 -17.61
N LYS A 6 25.95 4.62 -16.50
CA LYS A 6 24.93 3.60 -16.33
C LYS A 6 23.79 3.95 -17.26
N SER A 7 23.62 3.17 -18.32
CA SER A 7 22.45 3.22 -19.18
C SER A 7 21.18 3.03 -18.34
N PRO A 8 20.09 3.77 -18.62
CA PRO A 8 18.80 3.49 -18.01
C PRO A 8 18.34 2.06 -18.37
N PRO A 9 17.59 1.39 -17.48
CA PRO A 9 17.10 0.04 -17.75
C PRO A 9 16.24 0.03 -19.02
N ALA A 10 16.44 -0.99 -19.86
CA ALA A 10 15.70 -1.15 -21.10
C ALA A 10 14.20 -1.29 -20.83
N PRO A 11 13.32 -0.69 -21.67
CA PRO A 11 11.89 -0.87 -21.55
C PRO A 11 11.52 -2.34 -21.79
N SER A 12 10.61 -2.86 -20.95
CA SER A 12 10.07 -4.21 -21.07
C SER A 12 9.45 -4.45 -22.46
N PRO A 13 9.52 -5.67 -23.03
CA PRO A 13 9.28 -5.91 -24.46
C PRO A 13 7.84 -5.73 -24.94
N SER A 14 6.89 -5.46 -24.04
CA SER A 14 5.45 -5.49 -24.35
C SER A 14 4.78 -4.12 -24.44
N GLY A 15 5.49 -3.01 -24.18
CA GLY A 15 4.85 -1.68 -24.04
C GLY A 15 3.91 -1.58 -22.83
N GLU A 16 3.75 -2.66 -22.06
CA GLU A 16 2.96 -2.70 -20.84
C GLU A 16 3.66 -1.95 -19.72
N ARG A 17 2.89 -1.14 -18.96
CA ARG A 17 3.41 -0.45 -17.79
C ARG A 17 3.93 -1.46 -16.75
N ALA A 18 4.97 -1.09 -16.01
CA ALA A 18 5.38 -1.86 -14.84
C ALA A 18 4.34 -1.69 -13.73
N ILE A 19 3.96 -2.80 -13.08
CA ILE A 19 3.18 -2.80 -11.83
C ILE A 19 4.18 -2.58 -10.71
N LEU A 20 4.00 -1.51 -9.94
CA LEU A 20 4.88 -1.14 -8.83
C LEU A 20 4.68 -2.10 -7.64
N ASP A 21 3.42 -2.23 -7.21
CA ASP A 21 3.01 -3.16 -6.17
C ASP A 21 1.58 -3.63 -6.43
N PRO A 22 1.35 -4.92 -6.74
CA PRO A 22 0.02 -5.40 -7.14
C PRO A 22 -1.07 -5.15 -6.10
N LEU A 23 -0.73 -5.20 -4.80
CA LEU A 23 -1.69 -5.02 -3.72
C LEU A 23 -2.09 -3.54 -3.56
N GLU A 24 -1.13 -2.63 -3.60
CA GLU A 24 -1.43 -1.20 -3.56
C GLU A 24 -2.19 -0.77 -4.81
N GLU A 25 -1.72 -1.17 -5.99
CA GLU A 25 -2.36 -0.76 -7.24
C GLU A 25 -3.77 -1.33 -7.40
N VAL A 26 -4.06 -2.55 -6.94
CA VAL A 26 -5.43 -3.06 -6.97
C VAL A 26 -6.36 -2.24 -6.05
N LEU A 27 -5.86 -1.81 -4.89
CA LEU A 27 -6.62 -0.90 -4.01
C LEU A 27 -6.85 0.47 -4.65
N ILE A 28 -5.83 1.03 -5.29
CA ILE A 28 -5.97 2.26 -6.09
C ILE A 28 -7.04 2.05 -7.18
N LYS A 29 -7.01 0.93 -7.90
CA LYS A 29 -7.97 0.61 -8.95
C LYS A 29 -9.41 0.53 -8.41
N TYR A 30 -9.63 -0.17 -7.30
CA TYR A 30 -10.94 -0.20 -6.63
C TYR A 30 -11.45 1.21 -6.33
N MET A 31 -10.61 2.05 -5.71
CA MET A 31 -10.99 3.41 -5.31
C MET A 31 -11.14 4.39 -6.47
N ALA A 32 -10.43 4.17 -7.58
CA ALA A 32 -10.55 4.95 -8.81
C ALA A 32 -11.81 4.59 -9.59
N LEU A 33 -12.29 3.34 -9.49
CA LEU A 33 -13.52 2.88 -10.14
C LEU A 33 -14.77 3.17 -9.30
N ASP A 34 -14.65 3.13 -7.96
CA ASP A 34 -15.70 3.48 -7.01
C ASP A 34 -15.16 4.43 -5.94
N HIS A 35 -15.41 5.72 -6.13
CA HIS A 35 -14.87 6.77 -5.28
C HIS A 35 -15.42 6.73 -3.84
N ALA A 36 -16.56 6.06 -3.59
CA ALA A 36 -17.07 5.89 -2.23
C ALA A 36 -16.11 5.08 -1.34
N LEU A 37 -15.30 4.22 -1.95
CA LEU A 37 -14.30 3.40 -1.26
C LEU A 37 -13.12 4.22 -0.72
N ILE A 38 -12.90 5.45 -1.21
CA ILE A 38 -11.84 6.33 -0.71
C ILE A 38 -12.10 6.69 0.75
N GLN A 39 -13.32 7.09 1.08
CA GLN A 39 -13.69 7.42 2.46
C GLN A 39 -13.57 6.19 3.36
N ASN A 40 -14.00 5.02 2.87
CA ASN A 40 -13.86 3.76 3.60
C ASN A 40 -12.38 3.43 3.87
N ALA A 41 -11.46 3.69 2.93
CA ALA A 41 -10.04 3.47 3.16
C ALA A 41 -9.47 4.43 4.21
N LEU A 42 -9.82 5.71 4.14
CA LEU A 42 -9.29 6.76 5.02
C LEU A 42 -9.61 6.57 6.51
N ASP A 43 -10.64 5.80 6.82
CA ASP A 43 -10.95 5.42 8.21
C ASP A 43 -9.89 4.50 8.82
N PHE A 44 -9.15 3.75 7.97
CA PHE A 44 -8.19 2.73 8.41
C PHE A 44 -6.74 3.03 8.03
N VAL A 45 -6.49 3.71 6.90
CA VAL A 45 -5.14 3.91 6.36
C VAL A 45 -4.86 5.39 6.06
N LYS A 46 -3.57 5.71 5.97
CA LYS A 46 -3.09 7.03 5.55
C LYS A 46 -2.23 6.90 4.30
N VAL A 47 -1.81 8.03 3.74
CA VAL A 47 -0.92 8.06 2.58
C VAL A 47 0.37 7.28 2.84
N GLU A 48 0.93 7.39 4.04
CA GLU A 48 2.17 6.70 4.43
C GLU A 48 1.99 5.18 4.56
N SER A 49 0.76 4.67 4.56
CA SER A 49 0.47 3.24 4.54
C SER A 49 0.78 2.62 3.17
N PHE A 50 0.77 3.42 2.10
CA PHE A 50 1.19 3.03 0.75
C PHE A 50 2.70 3.29 0.61
N ARG A 51 3.48 2.33 0.10
CA ARG A 51 4.93 2.51 -0.08
C ARG A 51 5.30 2.83 -1.51
N HIS A 52 4.54 2.30 -2.45
CA HIS A 52 4.85 2.37 -3.87
C HIS A 52 3.86 3.28 -4.59
N CYS A 53 2.61 3.36 -4.11
CA CYS A 53 1.53 4.11 -4.75
C CYS A 53 1.09 5.35 -3.94
N GLN A 54 2.02 6.03 -3.27
CA GLN A 54 1.69 7.22 -2.47
C GLN A 54 1.12 8.35 -3.31
N GLU A 55 1.69 8.60 -4.48
CA GLU A 55 1.29 9.72 -5.34
C GLU A 55 -0.07 9.46 -5.99
N GLU A 56 -0.36 8.21 -6.33
CA GLU A 56 -1.66 7.74 -6.80
C GLU A 56 -2.71 7.87 -5.69
N PHE A 57 -2.41 7.44 -4.47
CA PHE A 57 -3.36 7.58 -3.37
C PHE A 57 -3.62 9.05 -3.01
N LYS A 58 -2.58 9.90 -3.01
CA LYS A 58 -2.75 11.37 -2.85
C LYS A 58 -3.63 11.94 -3.96
N ALA A 59 -3.43 11.52 -5.21
CA ALA A 59 -4.26 11.95 -6.33
C ALA A 59 -5.74 11.56 -6.16
N LEU A 60 -6.02 10.35 -5.70
CA LEU A 60 -7.37 9.91 -5.35
C LEU A 60 -7.99 10.78 -4.25
N CYS A 61 -7.26 11.01 -3.15
CA CYS A 61 -7.74 11.86 -2.05
C CYS A 61 -7.99 13.31 -2.48
N ALA A 62 -7.26 13.81 -3.48
CA ALA A 62 -7.42 15.14 -4.03
C ALA A 62 -8.51 15.23 -5.14
N GLY A 63 -9.17 14.13 -5.47
CA GLY A 63 -10.18 14.08 -6.53
C GLY A 63 -9.61 14.22 -7.96
N GLN A 64 -8.32 13.96 -8.15
CA GLN A 64 -7.61 14.15 -9.42
C GLN A 64 -7.64 12.88 -10.28
N PHE A 65 -8.85 12.39 -10.58
CA PHE A 65 -9.08 11.09 -11.24
C PHE A 65 -8.59 11.01 -12.69
N ASP A 66 -8.35 12.16 -13.33
CA ASP A 66 -7.85 12.30 -14.70
C ASP A 66 -6.33 12.18 -14.81
N LYS A 67 -5.60 12.11 -13.67
CA LYS A 67 -4.15 11.92 -13.68
C LYS A 67 -3.77 10.66 -14.44
N ALA A 68 -2.80 10.79 -15.33
CA ALA A 68 -2.35 9.71 -16.21
C ALA A 68 -1.97 8.42 -15.46
N CYS A 69 -1.40 8.51 -14.25
CA CYS A 69 -1.08 7.34 -13.43
C CYS A 69 -2.33 6.57 -12.96
N LEU A 70 -3.40 7.27 -12.57
CA LEU A 70 -4.67 6.64 -12.17
C LEU A 70 -5.38 6.03 -13.38
N VAL A 71 -5.44 6.75 -14.49
CA VAL A 71 -6.01 6.24 -15.74
C VAL A 71 -5.29 4.97 -16.20
N ALA A 72 -3.95 4.95 -16.12
CA ALA A 72 -3.15 3.77 -16.47
C ALA A 72 -3.42 2.56 -15.56
N ILE A 73 -3.71 2.78 -14.27
CA ILE A 73 -4.10 1.72 -13.32
C ILE A 73 -5.52 1.22 -13.61
N MET A 74 -6.47 2.11 -13.88
CA MET A 74 -7.85 1.75 -14.19
C MET A 74 -7.95 0.86 -15.44
N LEU A 75 -7.13 1.14 -16.45
CA LEU A 75 -7.10 0.41 -17.72
C LEU A 75 -6.28 -0.89 -17.69
N ASP A 76 -5.59 -1.20 -16.59
CA ASP A 76 -4.73 -2.38 -16.52
C ASP A 76 -5.52 -3.64 -16.13
N ASP A 77 -5.82 -4.49 -17.11
CA ASP A 77 -6.58 -5.73 -16.94
C ASP A 77 -5.86 -6.80 -16.09
N ARG A 78 -4.56 -6.63 -15.83
CA ARG A 78 -3.79 -7.55 -14.95
C ARG A 78 -4.10 -7.33 -13.47
N LEU A 79 -4.78 -6.23 -13.13
CA LEU A 79 -5.25 -5.94 -11.77
C LEU A 79 -6.70 -6.43 -11.59
N PRO A 80 -6.92 -7.59 -10.93
CA PRO A 80 -8.24 -8.20 -10.83
C PRO A 80 -9.14 -7.43 -9.86
N ILE A 81 -10.39 -7.22 -10.27
CA ILE A 81 -11.44 -6.63 -9.44
C ILE A 81 -12.50 -7.69 -9.19
N GLU A 82 -12.59 -8.14 -7.95
CA GLU A 82 -13.54 -9.16 -7.49
C GLU A 82 -14.63 -8.53 -6.60
N PRO A 83 -15.86 -9.09 -6.59
CA PRO A 83 -16.89 -8.74 -5.62
C PRO A 83 -16.36 -8.88 -4.19
N HIS A 84 -16.58 -7.85 -3.35
CA HIS A 84 -16.07 -7.78 -1.96
C HIS A 84 -14.54 -7.79 -1.80
N GLY A 85 -13.76 -7.89 -2.88
CA GLY A 85 -12.30 -7.97 -2.81
C GLY A 85 -11.60 -6.70 -2.32
N PHE A 86 -12.27 -5.55 -2.32
CA PHE A 86 -11.70 -4.31 -1.75
C PHE A 86 -11.36 -4.48 -0.27
N LYS A 87 -12.32 -4.97 0.55
CA LYS A 87 -12.10 -5.18 1.99
C LYS A 87 -10.94 -6.13 2.23
N ASP A 88 -10.91 -7.25 1.50
CA ASP A 88 -9.88 -8.28 1.67
C ASP A 88 -8.48 -7.76 1.32
N ASN A 89 -8.37 -6.96 0.25
CA ASN A 89 -7.10 -6.32 -0.10
C ASN A 89 -6.71 -5.22 0.91
N LEU A 90 -7.67 -4.49 1.47
CA LEU A 90 -7.39 -3.48 2.48
C LEU A 90 -6.88 -4.13 3.78
N VAL A 91 -7.47 -5.24 4.20
CA VAL A 91 -6.98 -6.06 5.32
C VAL A 91 -5.54 -6.55 5.05
N LYS A 92 -5.23 -7.02 3.82
CA LYS A 92 -3.88 -7.43 3.45
C LYS A 92 -2.87 -6.27 3.55
N LEU A 93 -3.25 -5.07 3.09
CA LEU A 93 -2.39 -3.87 3.19
C LEU A 93 -2.08 -3.54 4.66
N ILE A 94 -3.11 -3.55 5.50
CA ILE A 94 -2.99 -3.26 6.94
C ILE A 94 -2.12 -4.31 7.63
N LYS A 95 -2.34 -5.60 7.33
CA LYS A 95 -1.51 -6.70 7.84
C LYS A 95 -0.04 -6.51 7.48
N ARG A 96 0.26 -6.20 6.21
CA ARG A 96 1.62 -5.93 5.72
C ARG A 96 2.26 -4.75 6.44
N HIS A 97 1.48 -3.72 6.77
CA HIS A 97 1.97 -2.60 7.59
C HIS A 97 2.32 -3.04 9.01
N CYS A 98 1.45 -3.81 9.67
CA CYS A 98 1.70 -4.32 11.03
C CYS A 98 2.97 -5.18 11.08
N GLU A 99 3.19 -6.07 10.11
CA GLU A 99 4.38 -6.91 10.02
C GLU A 99 5.66 -6.09 9.87
N TRP A 100 5.60 -5.02 9.07
CA TRP A 100 6.72 -4.11 8.94
C TRP A 100 7.01 -3.34 10.23
N GLN A 101 5.99 -2.84 10.92
CA GLN A 101 6.17 -2.15 12.21
C GLN A 101 6.81 -3.08 13.24
N ILE A 102 6.35 -4.32 13.34
CA ILE A 102 6.97 -5.35 14.20
C ILE A 102 8.45 -5.52 13.85
N THR A 103 8.78 -5.58 12.55
CA THR A 103 10.17 -5.69 12.09
C THR A 103 10.99 -4.45 12.47
N GLN A 104 10.42 -3.24 12.29
CA GLN A 104 11.12 -2.00 12.63
C GLN A 104 11.38 -1.88 14.14
N ILE A 105 10.50 -2.37 15.01
CA ILE A 105 10.73 -2.35 16.47
C ILE A 105 12.01 -3.08 16.85
N HIS A 106 12.36 -4.14 16.13
CA HIS A 106 13.60 -4.89 16.37
C HIS A 106 14.85 -4.11 15.94
N THR A 107 14.75 -3.22 14.94
CA THR A 107 15.91 -2.63 14.25
C THR A 107 16.07 -1.12 14.41
N LEU A 108 14.97 -0.34 14.44
CA LEU A 108 14.99 1.13 14.37
C LEU A 108 14.57 1.82 15.68
N TYR A 109 13.79 1.16 16.54
CA TYR A 109 13.30 1.74 17.80
C TYR A 109 14.29 1.53 18.94
N THR A 110 15.59 1.78 18.68
CA THR A 110 16.67 1.61 19.66
C THR A 110 16.70 2.70 20.73
N HIS A 111 15.97 3.80 20.48
CA HIS A 111 15.80 4.91 21.43
C HIS A 111 14.78 4.62 22.54
N LEU A 112 13.90 3.63 22.33
CA LEU A 112 12.92 3.19 23.32
C LEU A 112 13.54 2.17 24.27
N ASP A 113 13.06 2.18 25.51
CA ASP A 113 13.44 1.14 26.47
C ASP A 113 12.80 -0.21 26.11
N LEU A 114 13.26 -1.28 26.77
CA LEU A 114 12.78 -2.63 26.48
C LEU A 114 11.27 -2.79 26.75
N SER A 115 10.75 -2.14 27.79
CA SER A 115 9.34 -2.22 28.17
C SER A 115 8.45 -1.56 27.11
N GLU A 116 8.84 -0.36 26.67
CA GLU A 116 8.17 0.40 25.61
C GLU A 116 8.16 -0.38 24.28
N ARG A 117 9.30 -1.00 23.92
CA ARG A 117 9.38 -1.83 22.70
C ARG A 117 8.48 -3.06 22.78
N ILE A 118 8.39 -3.71 23.94
CA ILE A 118 7.49 -4.86 24.15
C ILE A 118 6.03 -4.42 24.06
N ALA A 119 5.66 -3.29 24.69
CA ALA A 119 4.32 -2.75 24.64
C ALA A 119 3.89 -2.45 23.20
N LEU A 120 4.71 -1.69 22.45
CA LEU A 120 4.45 -1.36 21.05
C LEU A 120 4.36 -2.62 20.18
N MET A 121 5.25 -3.59 20.38
CA MET A 121 5.22 -4.85 19.64
C MET A 121 3.92 -5.62 19.89
N ASN A 122 3.43 -5.65 21.14
CA ASN A 122 2.18 -6.33 21.47
C ASN A 122 0.97 -5.63 20.84
N GLU A 123 0.95 -4.30 20.76
CA GLU A 123 -0.10 -3.56 20.04
C GLU A 123 -0.16 -3.94 18.57
N TRP A 124 0.99 -3.95 17.87
CA TRP A 124 1.03 -4.33 16.45
C TRP A 124 0.69 -5.81 16.23
N LYS A 125 1.11 -6.71 17.12
CA LYS A 125 0.73 -8.12 17.07
C LYS A 125 -0.78 -8.31 17.24
N LYS A 126 -1.42 -7.55 18.14
CA LYS A 126 -2.87 -7.58 18.33
C LYS A 126 -3.60 -7.11 17.07
N LYS A 127 -3.16 -6.00 16.47
CA LYS A 127 -3.72 -5.51 15.19
C LYS A 127 -3.55 -6.53 14.06
N ARG A 128 -2.37 -7.14 13.93
CA ARG A 128 -2.11 -8.19 12.94
C ARG A 128 -3.04 -9.40 13.13
N TYR A 129 -3.24 -9.84 14.37
CA TYR A 129 -4.15 -10.94 14.70
C TYR A 129 -5.59 -10.63 14.30
N LEU A 130 -6.07 -9.40 14.53
CA LEU A 130 -7.41 -8.97 14.07
C LEU A 130 -7.51 -9.01 12.54
N CYS A 131 -6.48 -8.56 11.82
CA CYS A 131 -6.45 -8.70 10.35
C CYS A 131 -6.44 -10.15 9.88
N GLU A 132 -5.80 -11.07 10.61
CA GLU A 132 -5.86 -12.52 10.30
C GLU A 132 -7.28 -13.08 10.45
N GLN A 133 -8.15 -12.44 11.23
CA GLN A 133 -9.59 -12.75 11.33
C GLN A 133 -10.45 -12.01 10.29
N GLY A 134 -9.84 -11.24 9.38
CA GLY A 134 -10.56 -10.45 8.37
C GLY A 134 -11.08 -9.09 8.87
N GLU A 135 -10.63 -8.65 10.04
CA GLU A 135 -11.03 -7.35 10.61
C GLU A 135 -10.17 -6.21 10.08
N LEU A 136 -10.83 -5.07 9.83
CA LEU A 136 -10.16 -3.82 9.50
C LEU A 136 -9.77 -3.10 10.80
N VAL A 137 -8.50 -2.74 10.92
CA VAL A 137 -7.96 -2.01 12.06
C VAL A 137 -7.21 -0.78 11.58
N ARG A 138 -7.34 0.32 12.32
CA ARG A 138 -6.70 1.58 11.96
C ARG A 138 -5.19 1.54 12.18
N ILE A 139 -4.44 2.05 11.22
CA ILE A 139 -2.97 2.17 11.24
C ILE A 139 -2.48 3.59 11.00
#